data_AF-H0YMT9-F1
#
_entry.id   AF-H0YMT9-F1
#
_cell.length_a   1.000
_cell.length_b   1.000
_cell.length_c   1.000
_cell.angle_alpha   90.00
_cell.angle_beta   90.00
_cell.angle_gamma   90.00
#
_symmetry.space_group_name_H-M   'P 1'
#
loop_
_entity.id
_entity.type
_entity.pdbx_description
1 polymer ?
#
loop_
_entity_poly.entity_id
_entity_poly.type
_entity_poly.pdbx_seq_one_letter_code
_entity_poly.pdbx_strand_id
1 'polypeptide(L)'
;MSTVHEILCKLSLEGDHSTPPSAYGSVKAYTNFDAERDALNIETAIKTKGVDEVTIVNILTNRSNAQRQDIAFAYQRRTKKELASALKSALSGHLETVILGLLKTPAQYDASELKASMKGLGTDEDSLIEIIC
;
A
#
# COMPACT_ATOMS: atom_id res chain seq x y z
N MET A 1 -22.76 -17.31 16.18
CA MET A 1 -21.53 -16.49 16.20
C MET A 1 -21.36 -15.83 14.84
N SER A 2 -22.14 -14.79 14.56
CA SER A 2 -22.07 -14.01 13.31
C SER A 2 -22.54 -12.58 13.60
N THR A 3 -21.72 -11.79 14.29
CA THR A 3 -22.12 -10.40 14.62
C THR A 3 -20.98 -9.40 14.69
N VAL A 4 -19.71 -9.78 14.53
CA VAL A 4 -18.60 -8.81 14.47
C VAL A 4 -18.01 -8.73 13.07
N HIS A 5 -17.86 -9.86 12.39
CA HIS A 5 -17.39 -9.93 11.01
C HIS A 5 -18.38 -9.27 10.03
N GLU A 6 -19.67 -9.54 10.16
CA GLU A 6 -20.71 -8.88 9.35
C GLU A 6 -20.77 -7.37 9.58
N ILE A 7 -20.58 -6.92 10.82
CA ILE A 7 -20.61 -5.50 11.16
C ILE A 7 -19.35 -4.79 10.63
N LEU A 8 -18.18 -5.41 10.71
CA LEU A 8 -16.94 -4.85 10.15
C LEU A 8 -16.98 -4.78 8.61
N CYS A 9 -17.56 -5.78 7.95
CA CYS A 9 -17.79 -5.72 6.50
C CYS A 9 -18.75 -4.59 6.11
N LYS A 10 -19.80 -4.34 6.89
CA LYS A 10 -20.79 -3.27 6.63
C LYS A 10 -20.35 -1.86 7.04
N LEU A 11 -19.30 -1.75 7.87
CA LEU A 11 -18.70 -0.45 8.27
C LEU A 11 -17.57 -0.01 7.33
N SER A 12 -17.03 -0.92 6.51
CA SER A 12 -16.37 -0.48 5.28
C SER A 12 -17.46 0.17 4.43
N LEU A 13 -17.31 1.47 4.18
CA LEU A 13 -18.12 2.18 3.20
C LEU A 13 -18.20 1.30 1.96
N GLU A 14 -19.40 0.79 1.64
CA GLU A 14 -19.72 0.18 0.35
C GLU A 14 -19.62 1.27 -0.73
N GLY A 15 -18.39 1.72 -0.99
CA GLY A 15 -17.98 2.19 -2.28
C GLY A 15 -17.54 0.97 -3.05
N ASP A 16 -18.49 0.11 -3.41
CA ASP A 16 -18.28 -0.92 -4.43
C ASP A 16 -18.22 -0.23 -5.80
N HIS A 17 -17.37 0.78 -5.91
CA HIS A 17 -16.91 1.32 -7.17
C HIS A 17 -15.80 0.38 -7.63
N SER A 18 -16.18 -0.85 -7.98
CA SER A 18 -15.36 -1.71 -8.82
C SER A 18 -15.31 -1.05 -10.19
N THR A 19 -14.51 0.02 -10.29
CA THR A 19 -14.07 0.53 -11.57
C THR A 19 -13.48 -0.68 -12.29
N PRO A 20 -14.00 -1.02 -13.49
CA PRO A 20 -13.49 -2.16 -14.21
C PRO A 20 -11.97 -2.00 -14.33
N PRO A 21 -11.18 -3.08 -14.13
CA PRO A 21 -9.73 -2.98 -14.15
C PRO A 21 -9.30 -2.23 -15.41
N SER A 22 -8.65 -1.07 -15.24
CA SER A 22 -8.24 -0.25 -16.37
C SER A 22 -7.42 -1.10 -17.33
N ALA A 23 -7.87 -1.23 -18.58
CA ALA A 23 -7.17 -2.00 -19.60
C ALA A 23 -5.75 -1.47 -19.83
N TYR A 24 -5.55 -0.16 -19.64
CA TYR A 24 -4.31 0.56 -19.92
C TYR A 24 -3.30 0.59 -18.76
N GLY A 25 -3.68 0.14 -17.55
CA GLY A 25 -2.76 0.10 -16.41
C GLY A 25 -1.60 -0.89 -16.61
N SER A 26 -0.38 -0.50 -16.26
CA SER A 26 0.84 -1.32 -16.41
C SER A 26 0.93 -2.45 -15.40
N VAL A 27 0.58 -2.19 -14.14
CA VAL A 27 0.54 -3.21 -13.08
C VAL A 27 -0.84 -3.85 -13.04
N LYS A 28 -0.88 -5.18 -13.19
CA LYS A 28 -2.10 -5.98 -13.10
C LYS A 28 -2.09 -6.82 -11.82
N ALA A 29 -3.24 -7.42 -11.48
CA ALA A 29 -3.31 -8.39 -10.40
C ALA A 29 -2.39 -9.58 -10.70
N TYR A 30 -1.59 -9.97 -9.71
CA TYR A 30 -0.70 -11.12 -9.83
C TYR A 30 -1.50 -12.42 -9.82
N THR A 31 -1.20 -13.30 -10.77
CA THR A 31 -1.84 -14.63 -10.87
C THR A 31 -1.39 -15.54 -9.74
N ASN A 32 -2.29 -16.39 -9.21
CA ASN A 32 -2.00 -17.31 -8.09
C ASN A 32 -1.45 -16.58 -6.85
N PHE A 33 -2.08 -15.44 -6.52
CA PHE A 33 -1.70 -14.61 -5.38
C PHE A 33 -2.01 -15.28 -4.04
N ASP A 34 -1.06 -15.15 -3.10
CA ASP A 34 -1.19 -15.57 -1.71
C ASP A 34 -0.61 -14.47 -0.81
N ALA A 35 -1.50 -13.76 -0.11
CA ALA A 35 -1.14 -12.65 0.77
C ALA A 35 -0.26 -13.09 1.95
N GLU A 36 -0.49 -14.27 2.51
CA GLU A 36 0.26 -14.79 3.67
C GLU A 36 1.69 -15.14 3.28
N ARG A 37 1.87 -15.73 2.09
CA ARG A 37 3.20 -16.03 1.55
C ARG A 37 3.98 -14.76 1.25
N ASP A 38 3.35 -13.77 0.62
CA ASP A 38 4.00 -12.50 0.32
C ASP A 38 4.34 -11.73 1.60
N ALA A 39 3.45 -11.71 2.59
CA ALA A 39 3.71 -11.11 3.90
C ALA A 39 4.90 -11.77 4.61
N LEU A 40 5.00 -13.11 4.58
CA LEU A 40 6.14 -13.84 5.13
C LEU A 40 7.44 -13.47 4.41
N ASN A 41 7.44 -13.46 3.08
CA ASN A 41 8.63 -13.14 2.30
C ASN A 41 9.11 -11.71 2.55
N ILE A 42 8.18 -10.75 2.68
CA ILE A 42 8.52 -9.36 3.04
C ILE A 42 9.08 -9.29 4.46
N GLU A 43 8.51 -10.00 5.43
CA GLU A 43 9.03 -10.05 6.79
C GLU A 43 10.46 -10.60 6.82
N THR A 44 10.72 -11.69 6.09
CA THR A 44 12.05 -12.27 5.95
C THR A 44 13.02 -11.26 5.31
N ALA A 45 12.60 -10.60 4.23
CA ALA A 45 13.41 -9.59 3.54
C ALA A 45 13.79 -8.41 4.46
N ILE A 46 12.87 -7.93 5.29
CA ILE A 46 13.11 -6.86 6.28
C ILE A 46 14.13 -7.32 7.35
N LYS A 47 14.07 -8.59 7.77
CA LYS A 47 14.96 -9.13 8.82
C LYS A 47 16.35 -9.52 8.30
N THR A 48 16.53 -9.68 7.00
CA THR A 48 17.82 -9.97 6.38
C THR A 48 18.84 -8.90 6.74
N LYS A 49 20.07 -9.29 7.07
CA LYS A 49 21.16 -8.34 7.35
C LYS A 49 21.42 -7.47 6.12
N GLY A 50 21.21 -6.16 6.25
CA GLY A 50 21.33 -5.21 5.15
C GLY A 50 20.04 -4.99 4.35
N VAL A 51 18.92 -5.64 4.74
CA VAL A 51 17.58 -5.56 4.11
C VAL A 51 17.58 -6.05 2.66
N ASP A 52 16.73 -7.02 2.34
CA ASP A 52 16.56 -7.48 0.96
C ASP A 52 15.55 -6.59 0.21
N GLU A 53 16.03 -5.42 -0.21
CA GLU A 53 15.25 -4.44 -0.98
C GLU A 53 14.72 -5.01 -2.29
N VAL A 54 15.49 -5.91 -2.93
CA VAL A 54 15.14 -6.53 -4.21
C VAL A 54 13.88 -7.37 -4.06
N THR A 55 13.78 -8.20 -3.01
CA THR A 55 12.58 -8.99 -2.74
C THR A 55 11.37 -8.10 -2.44
N ILE A 56 11.55 -7.04 -1.65
CA ILE A 56 10.47 -6.09 -1.32
C ILE A 56 9.93 -5.43 -2.59
N VAL A 57 10.82 -4.91 -3.44
CA VAL A 57 10.47 -4.27 -4.72
C VAL A 57 9.79 -5.26 -5.64
N ASN A 58 10.37 -6.44 -5.85
CA ASN A 58 9.82 -7.46 -6.75
C ASN A 58 8.40 -7.87 -6.37
N ILE A 59 8.10 -8.00 -5.07
CA ILE A 59 6.76 -8.30 -4.60
C ILE A 59 5.86 -7.08 -4.81
N LEU A 60 6.14 -5.94 -4.18
CA LEU A 60 5.18 -4.83 -4.11
C LEU A 60 4.93 -4.16 -5.47
N THR A 61 5.91 -4.15 -6.38
CA THR A 61 5.73 -3.58 -7.73
C THR A 61 4.95 -4.50 -8.68
N ASN A 62 4.88 -5.80 -8.39
CA ASN A 62 4.15 -6.79 -9.20
C ASN A 62 2.87 -7.28 -8.52
N ARG A 63 2.26 -6.46 -7.65
CA ARG A 63 0.95 -6.72 -7.04
C ARG A 63 0.04 -5.54 -7.31
N SER A 64 -1.24 -5.82 -7.57
CA SER A 64 -2.24 -4.75 -7.66
C SER A 64 -2.38 -4.03 -6.33
N ASN A 65 -2.90 -2.80 -6.34
CA ASN A 65 -3.09 -2.04 -5.10
C ASN A 65 -3.99 -2.79 -4.10
N ALA A 66 -5.06 -3.44 -4.58
CA ALA A 66 -5.92 -4.29 -3.75
C ALA A 66 -5.14 -5.44 -3.08
N GLN A 67 -4.32 -6.16 -3.86
CA GLN A 67 -3.46 -7.23 -3.31
C GLN A 67 -2.47 -6.69 -2.28
N ARG A 68 -1.96 -5.46 -2.44
CA ARG A 68 -1.09 -4.83 -1.42
C ARG A 68 -1.84 -4.57 -0.11
N GLN A 69 -3.14 -4.24 -0.16
CA GLN A 69 -3.96 -4.10 1.04
C GLN A 69 -4.08 -5.45 1.77
N ASP A 70 -4.32 -6.53 1.02
CA ASP A 70 -4.38 -7.89 1.58
C ASP A 70 -3.03 -8.31 2.21
N ILE A 71 -1.91 -8.01 1.55
CA ILE A 71 -0.56 -8.26 2.10
C ILE A 71 -0.35 -7.47 3.39
N ALA A 72 -0.73 -6.18 3.42
CA ALA A 72 -0.58 -5.35 4.61
C ALA A 72 -1.38 -5.93 5.80
N PHE A 73 -2.61 -6.38 5.55
CA PHE A 73 -3.44 -7.03 6.55
C PHE A 73 -2.87 -8.37 7.03
N ALA A 74 -2.42 -9.24 6.11
CA ALA A 74 -1.79 -10.52 6.44
C ALA A 74 -0.50 -10.30 7.27
N TYR A 75 0.33 -9.33 6.87
CA TYR A 75 1.54 -8.95 7.60
C TYR A 75 1.24 -8.48 9.02
N GLN A 76 0.23 -7.62 9.20
CA GLN A 76 -0.19 -7.14 10.52
C GLN A 76 -0.69 -8.29 11.39
N ARG A 77 -1.48 -9.21 10.84
CA ARG A 77 -1.96 -10.39 11.58
C ARG A 77 -0.83 -11.28 12.06
N ARG A 78 0.19 -11.49 11.22
CA ARG A 78 1.38 -12.32 11.50
C ARG A 78 2.31 -11.69 12.52
N THR A 79 2.69 -10.43 12.31
CA THR A 79 3.79 -9.77 13.06
C THR A 79 3.30 -8.89 14.20
N LYS A 80 1.98 -8.59 14.24
CA LYS A 80 1.37 -7.59 15.12
C LYS A 80 1.94 -6.17 14.93
N LYS A 81 2.51 -5.89 13.76
CA LYS A 81 3.07 -4.59 13.36
C LYS A 81 2.51 -4.16 12.02
N GLU A 82 2.31 -2.86 11.83
CA GLU A 82 1.92 -2.31 10.53
C GLU A 82 3.02 -2.50 9.50
N LEU A 83 2.65 -3.01 8.31
CA LEU A 83 3.59 -3.20 7.20
C LEU A 83 4.28 -1.89 6.80
N ALA A 84 3.52 -0.79 6.69
CA ALA A 84 4.06 0.52 6.33
C ALA A 84 5.11 1.02 7.35
N SER A 85 4.88 0.79 8.65
CA SER A 85 5.84 1.17 9.70
C SER A 85 7.11 0.33 9.66
N ALA A 86 6.96 -0.98 9.41
CA ALA A 86 8.09 -1.88 9.27
C ALA A 86 8.97 -1.50 8.08
N LEU A 87 8.36 -1.23 6.92
CA LEU A 87 9.09 -0.81 5.71
C LEU A 87 9.71 0.57 5.85
N LYS A 88 9.03 1.52 6.51
CA LYS A 88 9.59 2.83 6.85
C LYS A 88 10.86 2.74 7.71
N SER A 89 10.96 1.71 8.56
CA SER A 89 12.14 1.49 9.40
C SER A 89 13.26 0.74 8.69
N ALA A 90 12.95 0.05 7.59
CA ALA A 90 13.87 -0.80 6.86
C ALA A 90 14.45 -0.14 5.60
N LEU A 91 13.70 0.77 4.98
CA LEU A 91 14.06 1.47 3.75
C LEU A 91 14.44 2.92 4.05
N SER A 92 15.06 3.59 3.07
CA SER A 92 15.33 5.03 3.15
C SER A 92 15.29 5.70 1.77
N GLY A 93 15.26 7.04 1.77
CA GLY A 93 15.35 7.86 0.55
C GLY A 93 14.18 7.64 -0.42
N HIS A 94 14.46 7.74 -1.72
CA HIS A 94 13.42 7.63 -2.77
C HIS A 94 12.73 6.26 -2.80
N LEU A 95 13.46 5.19 -2.48
CA LEU A 95 12.89 3.85 -2.42
C LEU A 95 11.81 3.75 -1.34
N GLU A 96 12.08 4.29 -0.14
CA GLU A 96 11.09 4.38 0.93
C GLU A 96 9.84 5.14 0.47
N THR A 97 10.02 6.32 -0.14
CA THR A 97 8.91 7.16 -0.64
C THR A 97 8.01 6.38 -1.60
N VAL A 98 8.60 5.72 -2.60
CA VAL A 98 7.85 4.95 -3.60
C VAL A 98 7.11 3.79 -2.95
N ILE A 99 7.79 2.99 -2.12
CA ILE A 99 7.17 1.81 -1.50
C ILE A 99 6.03 2.21 -0.55
N LEU A 100 6.21 3.26 0.26
CA LEU A 100 5.15 3.75 1.15
C LEU A 100 4.00 4.43 0.39
N GLY A 101 4.25 4.99 -0.78
CA GLY A 101 3.21 5.48 -1.69
C GLY A 101 2.37 4.33 -2.23
N LEU A 102 3.03 3.29 -2.77
CA LEU A 102 2.38 2.12 -3.38
C LEU A 102 1.48 1.32 -2.43
N LEU A 103 1.71 1.39 -1.12
CA LEU A 103 0.90 0.72 -0.09
C LEU A 103 -0.40 1.44 0.25
N LYS A 104 -0.51 2.75 0.00
CA LYS A 104 -1.74 3.49 0.24
C LYS A 104 -2.77 3.12 -0.83
N THR A 105 -4.06 3.14 -0.50
CA THR A 105 -5.09 3.13 -1.55
C THR A 105 -4.94 4.39 -2.41
N PRO A 106 -5.43 4.42 -3.67
CA PRO A 106 -5.32 5.61 -4.53
C PRO A 106 -5.82 6.89 -3.83
N ALA A 107 -7.01 6.84 -3.25
CA ALA A 107 -7.58 7.98 -2.51
C ALA A 107 -6.74 8.39 -1.28
N GLN A 108 -6.14 7.43 -0.56
CA GLN A 108 -5.25 7.74 0.56
C GLN A 108 -3.94 8.38 0.09
N TYR A 109 -3.41 7.96 -1.06
CA TYR A 109 -2.21 8.55 -1.65
C TYR A 109 -2.49 10.00 -2.05
N ASP A 110 -3.52 10.25 -2.86
CA ASP A 110 -3.92 11.59 -3.30
C ASP A 110 -4.18 12.51 -2.10
N ALA A 111 -4.94 12.03 -1.10
CA ALA A 111 -5.19 12.81 0.11
C ALA A 111 -3.90 13.13 0.90
N SER A 112 -2.92 12.23 0.90
CA SER A 112 -1.63 12.47 1.55
C SER A 112 -0.76 13.47 0.79
N GLU A 113 -0.76 13.42 -0.54
CA GLU A 113 -0.02 14.35 -1.40
C GLU A 113 -0.66 15.74 -1.41
N LEU A 114 -1.99 15.84 -1.49
CA LEU A 114 -2.72 17.11 -1.32
C LEU A 114 -2.44 17.75 0.05
N LYS A 115 -2.43 16.94 1.11
CA LYS A 115 -2.05 17.43 2.43
C LYS A 115 -0.59 17.90 2.46
N ALA A 116 0.31 17.17 1.80
CA ALA A 116 1.73 17.51 1.75
C ALA A 116 1.96 18.83 1.00
N SER A 117 1.28 19.06 -0.14
CA SER A 117 1.44 20.26 -0.94
C SER A 117 0.99 21.54 -0.23
N MET A 118 0.00 21.44 0.66
CA MET A 118 -0.50 22.59 1.44
C MET A 118 0.15 22.72 2.83
N LYS A 119 1.03 21.80 3.23
CA LYS A 119 1.57 21.77 4.60
C LYS A 119 2.77 22.69 4.73
N GLY A 120 2.64 23.72 5.58
CA GLY A 120 3.73 24.60 5.97
C GLY A 120 3.48 26.05 5.56
N LEU A 121 4.55 26.82 5.39
CA LEU A 121 4.48 28.15 4.80
C LEU A 121 4.69 28.02 3.29
N GLY A 122 3.77 28.59 2.51
CA GLY A 122 3.72 28.41 1.05
C GLY A 122 2.78 27.28 0.64
N THR A 123 2.79 26.95 -0.64
CA THR A 123 2.04 25.85 -1.25
C THR A 123 2.90 25.28 -2.37
N ASP A 124 2.82 23.98 -2.60
CA ASP A 124 3.34 23.36 -3.82
C ASP A 124 2.22 23.34 -4.85
N GLU A 125 2.13 24.42 -5.64
CA GLU A 125 1.07 24.58 -6.62
C GLU A 125 1.16 23.55 -7.75
N ASP A 126 2.36 23.10 -8.11
CA ASP A 126 2.56 22.10 -9.18
C ASP A 126 1.88 20.78 -8.81
N SER A 127 2.17 20.24 -7.62
CA SER A 127 1.54 19.00 -7.13
C SER A 127 0.03 19.17 -6.92
N LEU A 128 -0.41 20.35 -6.46
CA LEU A 128 -1.83 20.62 -6.23
C LEU A 128 -2.62 20.65 -7.54
N ILE A 129 -2.08 21.30 -8.58
CA ILE A 129 -2.71 21.37 -9.90
C ILE A 129 -2.73 19.98 -10.54
N GLU A 130 -1.63 19.22 -10.45
CA GLU A 130 -1.53 17.87 -11.02
C GLU A 130 -2.63 16.92 -10.50
N ILE A 131 -2.95 16.99 -9.20
CA ILE A 131 -3.92 16.06 -8.60
C ILE A 131 -5.38 16.50 -8.88
N ILE A 132 -5.64 17.80 -8.98
CA ILE A 132 -7.00 18.36 -9.09
C ILE A 132 -7.50 18.45 -10.55
N CYS A 133 -6.61 18.61 -11.52
CA CYS A 133 -6.94 18.85 -12.93
C CYS A 133 -6.78 17.60 -13.80
#